data_AF-A0A060PP29-F1
#
_entry.id   AF-A0A060PP29-F1
#
_cell.length_a   1.000
_cell.length_b   1.000
_cell.length_c   1.000
_cell.angle_alpha   90.00
_cell.angle_beta   90.00
_cell.angle_gamma   90.00
#
_symmetry.space_group_name_H-M   'P 1'
#
loop_
_entity.id
_entity.type
_entity.pdbx_description
1 polymer ?
#
loop_
_entity_poly.entity_id
_entity_poly.type
_entity_poly.pdbx_seq_one_letter_code
_entity_poly.pdbx_strand_id
1 'polypeptide(L)' 'METNYFDGISVQQICDDAEVNRSTFYRYFEDKSDLLYHLMQRIGDMFIENAKNNEDLITYKAILEIRCVI' A
#
# COMPACT_ATOMS: atom_id res chain seq x y z
N MET A 1 -2.98 -21.09 -6.80
CA MET A 1 -2.89 -19.61 -6.81
C MET A 1 -1.81 -19.25 -7.79
N GLU A 2 -2.17 -18.66 -8.93
CA GLU A 2 -1.18 -18.16 -9.89
C GLU A 2 -0.45 -16.97 -9.26
N THR A 3 0.87 -17.01 -9.24
CA THR A 3 1.71 -15.92 -8.74
C THR A 3 2.06 -15.04 -9.93
N ASN A 4 1.28 -13.99 -10.14
CA ASN A 4 1.63 -12.95 -11.10
C ASN A 4 2.66 -12.02 -10.46
N TYR A 5 3.79 -11.81 -11.14
CA TYR A 5 4.71 -10.73 -10.79
C TYR A 5 3.99 -9.39 -10.87
N PHE A 6 4.44 -8.40 -10.10
CA PHE A 6 3.79 -7.09 -10.01
C PHE A 6 3.48 -6.50 -11.39
N ASP A 7 4.43 -6.57 -12.33
CA ASP A 7 4.27 -6.06 -13.70
C ASP A 7 3.11 -6.72 -14.47
N GLY A 8 2.84 -7.99 -14.20
CA GLY A 8 1.75 -8.76 -14.83
C GLY A 8 0.36 -8.49 -14.27
N ILE A 9 0.25 -7.81 -13.12
CA ILE A 9 -1.05 -7.44 -12.53
C ILE A 9 -1.59 -6.22 -13.27
N SER A 10 -2.81 -6.31 -13.81
CA SER A 10 -3.49 -5.19 -14.44
C SER A 10 -4.45 -4.49 -13.47
N VAL A 11 -4.73 -3.20 -13.71
CA VAL A 11 -5.78 -2.47 -12.97
C VAL A 11 -7.14 -3.14 -13.12
N GLN A 12 -7.42 -3.77 -14.27
CA GLN A 12 -8.67 -4.48 -14.49
C GLN A 12 -8.83 -5.66 -13.52
N GLN A 13 -7.79 -6.51 -13.38
CA GLN A 13 -7.81 -7.62 -12.44
C GLN A 13 -8.03 -7.13 -10.99
N ILE A 14 -7.36 -6.05 -10.60
CA ILE A 14 -7.57 -5.45 -9.27
C ILE A 14 -9.03 -5.02 -9.08
N CYS A 15 -9.64 -4.39 -10.11
CA CYS A 15 -11.02 -3.94 -10.04
C CYS A 15 -12.02 -5.10 -10.00
N ASP A 16 -11.76 -6.15 -10.79
CA ASP A 16 -12.59 -7.35 -10.85
C ASP A 16 -12.58 -8.08 -9.50
N ASP A 17 -11.40 -8.29 -8.92
CA ASP A 17 -11.24 -8.98 -7.62
C ASP A 17 -11.85 -8.18 -6.46
N ALA A 18 -11.82 -6.85 -6.52
CA ALA A 18 -12.39 -5.97 -5.50
C ALA A 18 -13.88 -5.66 -5.73
N GLU A 19 -14.48 -6.17 -6.81
CA GLU A 19 -15.87 -5.88 -7.23
C GLU A 19 -16.16 -4.37 -7.35
N VAL A 20 -15.20 -3.60 -7.87
CA VAL A 20 -15.32 -2.14 -8.07
C VAL A 20 -15.25 -1.75 -9.53
N ASN A 21 -15.92 -0.66 -9.89
CA ASN A 21 -15.82 -0.11 -11.24
C ASN A 21 -14.42 0.47 -11.48
N ARG A 22 -13.85 0.24 -12.68
CA ARG A 22 -12.55 0.80 -13.08
C ARG A 22 -12.49 2.34 -13.02
N SER A 23 -13.58 3.04 -13.26
CA SER A 23 -13.67 4.49 -13.08
C SER A 23 -13.58 4.91 -11.60
N THR A 24 -14.03 4.06 -10.68
CA THR A 24 -13.85 4.27 -9.24
C THR A 24 -12.37 4.12 -8.87
N PHE A 25 -11.65 3.14 -9.42
CA PHE A 25 -10.21 3.03 -9.20
C PHE A 25 -9.49 4.32 -9.61
N TYR A 26 -9.71 4.78 -10.84
CA TYR A 26 -9.04 5.98 -11.37
C TYR A 26 -9.52 7.30 -10.76
N ARG A 27 -10.56 7.28 -9.91
CA ARG A 27 -10.91 8.43 -9.08
C ARG A 27 -9.91 8.64 -7.95
N TYR A 28 -9.28 7.57 -7.45
CA TYR A 28 -8.41 7.59 -6.29
C TYR A 28 -6.94 7.34 -6.60
N PHE A 29 -6.64 6.59 -7.68
CA PHE A 29 -5.29 6.18 -8.01
C PHE A 29 -4.98 6.38 -9.49
N GLU A 30 -3.79 6.87 -9.81
CA GLU A 30 -3.34 7.04 -11.19
C GLU A 30 -3.06 5.68 -11.85
N ASP A 31 -2.43 4.76 -11.13
CA ASP A 31 -2.13 3.39 -11.56
C ASP A 31 -1.97 2.41 -10.38
N LYS A 32 -1.55 1.17 -10.67
CA LYS A 32 -1.33 0.14 -9.64
C LYS A 32 -0.15 0.42 -8.71
N SER A 33 0.84 1.18 -9.18
CA SER A 33 2.00 1.59 -8.39
C SER A 33 1.61 2.67 -7.40
N ASP A 34 0.78 3.62 -7.83
CA ASP A 34 0.18 4.65 -6.97
C ASP A 34 -0.72 4.02 -5.90
N LEU A 35 -1.57 3.05 -6.26
CA LEU A 35 -2.31 2.24 -5.27
C LEU A 35 -1.36 1.57 -4.27
N LEU A 36 -0.30 0.91 -4.74
CA LEU A 36 0.67 0.23 -3.88
C LEU A 36 1.35 1.22 -2.93
N TYR A 37 1.73 2.40 -3.43
CA TYR A 37 2.31 3.47 -2.64
C TYR A 37 1.39 3.88 -1.48
N HIS A 38 0.14 4.21 -1.80
CA HIS A 38 -0.86 4.57 -0.81
C HIS A 38 -1.10 3.47 0.22
N LEU A 39 -1.13 2.21 -0.21
CA LEU A 39 -1.25 1.06 0.68
C LEU A 39 -0.04 0.95 1.63
N MET A 40 1.18 1.12 1.11
CA MET A 40 2.40 1.08 1.91
C MET A 40 2.44 2.18 2.96
N GLN A 41 2.04 3.40 2.61
CA GLN A 41 1.92 4.51 3.56
C GLN A 41 0.93 4.18 4.68
N ARG A 42 -0.25 3.68 4.33
CA ARG A 42 -1.28 3.27 5.31
C ARG A 42 -0.79 2.17 6.25
N ILE A 43 -0.07 1.19 5.71
CA ILE A 43 0.53 0.11 6.50
C ILE A 43 1.59 0.68 7.45
N GLY A 44 2.46 1.57 6.95
CA GLY A 44 3.46 2.27 7.75
C GLY A 44 2.84 3.04 8.92
N ASP A 45 1.75 3.77 8.68
CA ASP A 45 1.03 4.51 9.71
C ASP A 45 0.44 3.58 10.79
N MET A 46 -0.13 2.43 10.40
CA MET A 46 -0.63 1.43 11.36
C MET A 46 0.51 0.88 12.23
N PHE A 47 1.67 0.60 11.65
CA PHE A 47 2.82 0.11 12.42
C PHE A 47 3.41 1.19 13.32
N ILE A 48 3.46 2.44 12.88
CA ILE A 48 3.88 3.59 13.69
C ILE A 48 2.97 3.73 14.91
N GLU A 49 1.65 3.68 14.72
CA GLU A 49 0.68 3.77 15.81
C GLU A 49 0.87 2.63 16.81
N ASN A 50 1.04 1.41 16.32
CA ASN A 50 1.25 0.24 17.17
C ASN A 50 2.60 0.32 17.92
N ALA A 51 3.69 0.71 17.25
CA ALA A 51 5.01 0.86 17.86
C ALA A 51 5.02 1.95 18.95
N LYS A 52 4.33 3.08 18.72
CA LYS A 52 4.14 4.13 19.75
C LYS A 52 3.45 3.56 20.99
N ASN A 53 2.38 2.77 20.80
CA ASN A 53 1.62 2.18 21.91
C ASN A 53 2.44 1.15 22.72
N ASN A 54 3.44 0.53 22.10
CA ASN A 54 4.32 -0.46 22.74
C ASN A 54 5.70 0.12 23.16
N GLU A 55 5.90 1.44 23.04
CA GLU A 55 7.19 2.11 23.29
C GLU A 55 8.38 1.54 22.47
N ASP A 56 8.11 0.91 21.32
CA ASP A 56 9.14 0.32 20.44
C ASP A 56 9.77 1.39 19.53
N LEU A 57 10.77 2.07 20.08
CA LEU A 57 11.51 3.14 19.41
C LEU A 57 12.34 2.66 18.21
N ILE A 58 12.69 1.38 18.13
CA ILE A 58 13.48 0.81 17.02
C ILE A 58 12.59 0.70 15.79
N THR A 59 11.43 0.06 15.95
CA THR A 59 10.44 -0.07 14.88
C THR A 59 9.97 1.30 14.40
N TYR A 60 9.76 2.24 15.33
CA TYR A 60 9.38 3.62 15.00
C TYR A 60 10.40 4.32 14.09
N LYS A 61 11.69 4.24 14.43
CA LYS A 61 12.77 4.85 13.63
C LYS A 61 12.91 4.19 12.27
N ALA A 62 12.87 2.86 12.21
CA ALA A 62 13.00 2.12 10.96
C ALA A 62 11.90 2.48 9.96
N ILE A 63 10.64 2.60 10.41
CA ILE A 63 9.52 2.96 9.53
C ILE A 63 9.63 4.42 9.06
N LEU A 64 10.04 5.34 9.95
CA LEU A 64 10.26 6.73 9.57
C LEU A 64 11.36 6.89 8.51
N GLU A 65 12.44 6.10 8.63
CA GLU A 65 13.52 6.10 7.63
C GLU A 65 13.05 5.57 6.27
N ILE A 66 12.21 4.53 6.26
CA ILE A 66 11.62 3.99 5.03
C ILE A 66 10.67 5.01 4.38
N ARG A 67 9.88 5.75 5.18
CA ARG A 67 8.93 6.76 4.70
C ARG A 67 9.59 7.93 3.96
N CYS A 68 10.89 8.16 4.13
CA CYS A 68 11.63 9.18 3.36
C CYS A 68 12.07 8.70 1.96
N VAL A 69 11.96 7.40 1.67
CA VAL A 69 12.45 6.77 0.43
C VAL A 69 11.30 6.39 -0.51
N ILE A 70 10.09 6.28 0.03
CA ILE A 70 8.84 6.16 -0.73
C ILE A 70 8.21 7.54 -0.85
#